data_AF-A0A931LH31-F1
#
_entry.id   AF-A0A931LH31-F1
#
_cell.length_a   1.000
_cell.length_b   1.000
_cell.length_c   1.000
_cell.angle_alpha   90.00
_cell.angle_beta   90.00
_cell.angle_gamma   90.00
#
_symmetry.space_group_name_H-M   'P 1'
#
loop_
_entity.id
_entity.type
_entity.pdbx_description
1 polymer ?
#
loop_
_entity_poly.entity_id
_entity_poly.type
_entity_poly.pdbx_seq_one_letter_code
_entity_poly.pdbx_strand_id
1 'polypeptide(L)'
;MILWRPDVVLASVVAAADPRPRVRLAEPHHRPESVRARVETARSILGSLVEARESLTAQMTMAQERAQVEQTERGRVSATIQAYRLEAALDDVLTTTSTQVSLLMKERGLR
;
A
#
# COMPACT_ATOMS: atom_id res chain seq x y z
N MET A 1 74.33 4.58 -2.09
CA MET A 1 72.86 4.63 -1.96
C MET A 1 72.28 3.99 -3.20
N ILE A 2 71.82 2.74 -3.10
CA ILE A 2 71.39 1.94 -4.26
C ILE A 2 69.87 2.10 -4.36
N LEU A 3 69.40 2.79 -5.38
CA LEU A 3 67.96 2.99 -5.63
C LEU A 3 67.43 1.73 -6.33
N TRP A 4 66.54 0.99 -5.69
CA TRP A 4 65.87 -0.15 -6.29
C TRP A 4 64.92 0.33 -7.40
N ARG A 5 65.06 -0.22 -8.61
CA ARG A 5 64.21 0.10 -9.75
C ARG A 5 63.54 -1.19 -10.23
N PRO A 6 62.21 -1.32 -10.17
CA PRO A 6 61.53 -2.50 -10.67
C PRO A 6 61.46 -2.46 -12.19
N ASP A 7 61.87 -3.56 -12.84
CA ASP A 7 61.55 -3.82 -14.24
C ASP A 7 60.06 -4.20 -14.33
N VAL A 8 59.25 -3.23 -14.77
CA VAL A 8 57.83 -3.47 -15.05
C VAL A 8 57.74 -4.09 -16.44
N VAL A 9 57.62 -5.42 -16.49
CA VAL A 9 57.28 -6.14 -17.72
C VAL A 9 55.78 -5.93 -17.98
N LEU A 10 55.46 -5.06 -18.93
CA LEU A 10 54.09 -4.94 -19.45
C LEU A 10 53.81 -6.17 -20.31
N ALA A 11 52.91 -7.04 -19.85
CA ALA A 11 52.45 -8.18 -20.64
C ALA A 11 51.83 -7.66 -21.96
N SER A 12 52.42 -8.05 -23.09
CA SER A 12 52.03 -7.62 -24.44
C SER A 12 50.68 -8.19 -24.90
N VAL A 13 50.06 -9.03 -24.08
CA VAL A 13 48.73 -9.58 -24.32
C VAL A 13 47.97 -9.48 -23.01
N VAL A 14 46.95 -8.63 -22.98
CA VAL A 14 45.88 -8.72 -21.99
C VAL A 14 45.18 -10.04 -22.27
N ALA A 15 45.63 -11.12 -21.64
CA ALA A 15 44.81 -12.32 -21.51
C ALA A 15 43.52 -11.84 -20.85
N ALA A 16 42.41 -11.91 -21.60
CA ALA A 16 41.12 -11.43 -21.18
C ALA A 16 40.88 -11.90 -19.75
N ALA A 17 40.72 -10.95 -18.83
CA ALA A 17 40.48 -11.24 -17.43
C ALA A 17 39.32 -12.24 -17.34
N ASP A 18 39.52 -13.29 -16.53
CA ASP A 18 38.52 -14.30 -16.24
C ASP A 18 37.16 -13.60 -15.97
N PRO A 19 36.07 -13.97 -16.67
CA PRO A 19 34.80 -13.29 -16.51
C PRO A 19 34.32 -13.51 -15.08
N ARG A 20 34.46 -12.47 -14.24
CA ARG A 20 33.88 -12.44 -12.89
C ARG A 20 32.43 -12.92 -12.97
N PRO A 21 31.98 -13.83 -12.09
CA PRO A 21 30.62 -14.35 -12.15
C PRO A 21 29.64 -13.18 -12.04
N ARG A 22 28.86 -12.98 -13.10
CA ARG A 22 27.80 -11.98 -13.13
C ARG A 22 26.75 -12.37 -12.10
N VAL A 23 26.78 -11.73 -10.94
CA VAL A 23 25.73 -11.86 -9.93
C VAL A 23 24.45 -11.31 -10.55
N ARG A 24 23.54 -12.21 -10.94
CA ARG A 24 22.17 -11.84 -11.30
C ARG A 24 21.49 -11.36 -10.03
N LEU A 25 21.47 -10.04 -9.83
CA LEU A 25 20.58 -9.43 -8.86
C LEU A 25 19.16 -9.84 -9.27
N ALA A 26 18.44 -10.51 -8.37
CA ALA A 26 17.05 -10.91 -8.59
C ALA A 26 16.24 -9.70 -9.09
N GLU A 27 15.21 -9.99 -9.91
CA GLU A 27 14.33 -8.96 -10.45
C GLU A 27 13.84 -8.03 -9.32
N PRO A 28 13.66 -6.71 -9.58
CA PRO A 28 13.40 -5.71 -8.55
C PRO A 28 12.26 -6.06 -7.58
N HIS A 29 11.27 -6.83 -8.06
CA HIS A 29 10.09 -7.25 -7.29
C HIS A 29 10.30 -8.47 -6.39
N HIS A 30 11.46 -9.12 -6.43
CA HIS A 30 11.77 -10.31 -5.64
C HIS A 30 12.80 -10.04 -4.53
N ARG A 31 13.20 -8.78 -4.34
CA ARG A 31 14.06 -8.40 -3.21
C ARG A 31 13.24 -8.42 -1.91
N PRO A 32 13.74 -9.02 -0.82
CA PRO A 32 13.00 -9.14 0.44
C PRO A 32 12.58 -7.78 1.00
N GLU A 33 13.41 -6.75 0.85
CA GLU A 33 13.10 -5.37 1.27
C GLU A 33 11.88 -4.80 0.52
N SER A 34 11.76 -5.08 -0.78
CA SER A 34 10.63 -4.63 -1.60
C SER A 34 9.34 -5.33 -1.20
N VAL A 35 9.41 -6.60 -0.78
CA VAL A 35 8.27 -7.35 -0.27
C VAL A 35 7.83 -6.80 1.08
N ARG A 36 8.78 -6.52 1.98
CA ARG A 36 8.50 -5.94 3.30
C ARG A 36 7.83 -4.56 3.19
N ALA A 37 8.37 -3.67 2.36
CA ALA A 37 7.79 -2.36 2.12
C ALA A 37 6.33 -2.48 1.62
N ARG A 38 6.06 -3.38 0.67
CA ARG A 38 4.70 -3.61 0.13
C ARG A 38 3.73 -4.17 1.18
N VAL A 39 4.21 -5.04 2.07
CA VAL A 39 3.40 -5.59 3.17
C VAL A 39 3.05 -4.50 4.18
N GLU A 40 4.02 -3.66 4.56
CA GLU A 40 3.76 -2.54 5.46
C GLU A 40 2.81 -1.51 4.85
N THR A 41 2.97 -1.18 3.56
CA THR A 41 2.02 -0.31 2.85
C THR A 41 0.62 -0.91 2.84
N ALA A 42 0.48 -2.20 2.54
CA ALA A 42 -0.82 -2.87 2.58
C ALA A 42 -1.45 -2.84 3.98
N ARG A 43 -0.63 -3.06 5.03
CA ARG A 43 -1.09 -2.99 6.42
C ARG A 43 -1.54 -1.60 6.82
N SER A 44 -0.82 -0.57 6.39
CA SER A 44 -1.19 0.84 6.60
C SER A 44 -2.49 1.21 5.90
N ILE A 45 -2.67 0.79 4.64
CA ILE A 45 -3.91 1.01 3.89
C ILE A 45 -5.09 0.34 4.59
N LEU A 46 -4.94 -0.92 5.01
CA LEU A 46 -5.98 -1.64 5.74
C LEU A 46 -6.28 -1.00 7.10
N GLY A 47 -5.27 -0.47 7.81
CA GLY A 47 -5.45 0.27 9.06
C GLY A 47 -6.28 1.55 8.86
N SER A 48 -5.91 2.37 7.87
CA SER A 48 -6.66 3.59 7.53
C SER A 48 -8.13 3.30 7.14
N LEU A 49 -8.36 2.16 6.50
CA LEU A 49 -9.69 1.64 6.15
C LEU A 49 -10.53 1.31 7.39
N VAL A 50 -9.93 0.65 8.38
CA VAL A 50 -10.60 0.34 9.64
C VAL A 50 -10.98 1.62 10.38
N GLU A 51 -10.06 2.59 10.45
CA GLU A 51 -10.31 3.90 11.06
C GLU A 51 -11.44 4.67 10.34
N ALA A 52 -11.44 4.67 9.00
CA ALA A 52 -12.49 5.31 8.22
C ALA A 52 -13.86 4.64 8.44
N ARG A 53 -13.90 3.30 8.51
CA ARG A 53 -15.12 2.55 8.82
C ARG A 53 -15.64 2.90 10.21
N GLU A 54 -14.78 2.88 11.22
CA GLU A 54 -15.16 3.21 12.60
C GLU A 54 -15.71 4.64 12.72
N SER A 55 -15.06 5.60 12.06
CA SER A 55 -15.53 6.99 12.01
C SER A 55 -16.92 7.11 11.37
N LEU A 56 -17.15 6.44 10.23
CA LEU A 56 -18.44 6.46 9.55
C LEU A 56 -19.54 5.77 10.35
N THR A 57 -19.24 4.63 10.98
CA THR A 57 -20.18 3.94 11.87
C THR A 57 -20.55 4.83 13.07
N ALA A 58 -19.59 5.49 13.70
CA ALA A 58 -19.87 6.40 14.81
C ALA A 58 -20.78 7.57 14.38
N GLN A 59 -20.51 8.17 13.22
CA GLN A 59 -21.35 9.24 12.66
C GLN A 59 -22.76 8.76 12.33
N MET A 60 -22.90 7.53 11.82
CA MET A 60 -24.20 6.93 11.51
C MET A 60 -25.03 6.72 12.78
N THR A 61 -24.43 6.17 13.84
CA THR A 61 -25.09 6.02 15.15
C THR A 61 -25.56 7.36 15.70
N MET A 62 -24.70 8.38 15.68
CA MET A 62 -25.06 9.74 16.13
C MET A 62 -26.19 10.35 15.29
N ALA A 63 -26.20 10.13 13.97
CA ALA A 63 -27.26 10.62 13.10
C ALA A 63 -28.60 9.92 13.38
N GLN A 64 -28.58 8.61 13.66
CA GLN A 64 -29.76 7.84 14.04
C GLN A 64 -30.31 8.28 15.39
N GLU A 65 -29.46 8.52 16.39
CA GLU A 65 -29.86 9.05 17.69
C GLU A 65 -30.54 10.42 17.56
N ARG A 66 -29.95 11.34 16.77
CA ARG A 66 -30.59 12.64 16.50
C ARG A 66 -31.96 12.47 15.84
N ALA A 67 -32.07 11.59 14.84
CA ALA A 67 -33.34 11.33 14.17
C ALA A 67 -34.45 10.86 15.11
N GLN A 68 -34.10 10.12 16.17
CA GLN A 68 -35.06 9.65 17.19
C GLN A 68 -35.50 10.75 18.16
N VAL A 69 -34.63 11.72 18.44
CA VAL A 69 -34.90 12.82 19.38
C VAL A 69 -35.62 13.99 18.71
N GLU A 70 -35.53 14.09 17.38
CA GLU A 70 -36.07 15.20 16.61
C GLU A 70 -37.62 15.23 16.61
N GLN A 71 -38.20 16.27 17.22
CA GLN A 71 -39.65 16.37 17.39
C GLN A 71 -40.36 16.95 16.15
N THR A 72 -39.63 17.71 15.34
CA THR A 72 -40.18 18.36 14.14
C THR A 72 -40.11 17.45 12.93
N GLU A 73 -41.13 17.51 12.06
CA GLU A 73 -41.17 16.72 10.83
C GLU A 73 -40.02 17.09 9.87
N ARG A 74 -39.71 18.38 9.74
CA ARG A 74 -38.56 18.87 8.97
C ARG A 74 -37.23 18.32 9.49
N GLY A 75 -37.07 18.28 10.81
CA GLY A 75 -35.88 17.73 11.43
C GLY A 75 -35.76 16.22 11.18
N ARG A 76 -36.86 15.47 11.33
CA ARG A 76 -36.89 14.02 11.06
C ARG A 76 -36.48 13.70 9.62
N VAL A 77 -37.00 14.45 8.65
CA VAL A 77 -36.62 14.30 7.22
C VAL A 77 -35.16 14.65 6.98
N SER A 78 -34.64 15.71 7.61
CA SER A 78 -33.22 16.06 7.49
C SER A 78 -32.30 14.98 8.06
N ALA A 79 -32.66 14.42 9.20
CA ALA A 79 -31.88 13.38 9.88
C ALA A 79 -31.89 12.06 9.10
N THR A 80 -33.02 11.67 8.50
CA THR A 80 -33.08 10.48 7.63
C THR A 80 -32.26 10.67 6.35
N ILE A 81 -32.32 11.85 5.71
CA ILE A 81 -31.45 12.16 4.55
C ILE A 81 -29.97 12.05 4.92
N GLN A 82 -29.59 12.55 6.11
CA GLN A 82 -28.21 12.46 6.58
C GLN A 82 -27.79 11.00 6.82
N ALA A 83 -28.65 10.19 7.42
CA ALA A 83 -28.40 8.76 7.61
C ALA A 83 -28.18 8.04 6.28
N TYR A 84 -29.04 8.28 5.27
CA TYR A 84 -28.88 7.71 3.92
C TYR A 84 -27.56 8.12 3.25
N ARG A 85 -27.13 9.37 3.42
CA ARG A 85 -25.85 9.83 2.87
C ARG A 85 -24.65 9.14 3.52
N LEU A 86 -24.72 8.90 4.83
CA LEU A 86 -23.68 8.19 5.57
C LEU A 86 -23.62 6.71 5.19
N GLU A 87 -24.77 6.07 5.01
CA GLU A 87 -24.88 4.70 4.52
C GLU A 87 -24.30 4.56 3.10
N ALA A 88 -24.68 5.45 2.17
CA ALA A 88 -24.13 5.47 0.82
C ALA A 88 -22.60 5.70 0.80
N ALA A 89 -22.09 6.57 1.69
CA ALA A 89 -20.66 6.80 1.81
C ALA A 89 -19.90 5.56 2.34
N LEU A 90 -20.51 4.82 3.28
CA LEU A 90 -19.94 3.57 3.78
C LEU A 90 -19.89 2.51 2.67
N ASP A 91 -20.95 2.37 1.88
CA ASP A 91 -21.00 1.44 0.75
C ASP A 91 -19.95 1.78 -0.33
N ASP A 92 -19.75 3.06 -0.63
CA ASP A 92 -18.73 3.51 -1.59
C ASP A 92 -17.31 3.15 -1.10
N VAL A 93 -17.05 3.33 0.20
CA VAL A 93 -15.78 2.91 0.82
C VAL A 93 -15.61 1.39 0.73
N LEU A 94 -16.63 0.60 1.09
CA LEU A 94 -16.56 -0.87 1.04
C LEU A 94 -16.35 -1.41 -0.38
N THR A 95 -17.04 -0.84 -1.37
CA THR A 95 -16.93 -1.26 -2.77
C THR A 95 -15.58 -0.88 -3.37
N THR A 96 -15.11 0.34 -3.14
CA THR A 96 -13.78 0.81 -3.58
C THR A 96 -12.68 -0.08 -3.01
N THR A 97 -12.81 -0.44 -1.74
CA THR A 97 -11.76 -1.17 -1.01
C THR A 97 -11.75 -2.64 -1.38
N SER A 98 -12.92 -3.25 -1.56
CA SER A 98 -13.05 -4.59 -2.17
C SER A 98 -12.43 -4.65 -3.57
N THR A 99 -12.62 -3.60 -4.37
CA THR A 99 -12.02 -3.48 -5.71
C THR A 99 -10.50 -3.40 -5.64
N GLN A 100 -9.96 -2.57 -4.74
CA GLN A 100 -8.52 -2.42 -4.53
C GLN A 100 -7.88 -3.73 -4.04
N VAL A 101 -8.51 -4.43 -3.09
CA VAL A 101 -8.04 -5.74 -2.61
C VAL A 101 -8.07 -6.78 -3.73
N SER A 102 -9.16 -6.82 -4.51
CA SER A 102 -9.28 -7.73 -5.65
C SER A 102 -8.20 -7.49 -6.71
N LEU A 103 -7.86 -6.22 -6.96
CA LEU A 103 -6.80 -5.85 -7.89
C LEU A 103 -5.43 -6.31 -7.35
N LEU A 104 -5.14 -6.09 -6.07
CA LEU A 104 -3.93 -6.57 -5.41
C LEU A 104 -3.82 -8.11 -5.43
N MET A 105 -4.94 -8.83 -5.26
CA MET A 105 -4.96 -10.29 -5.35
C MET A 105 -4.65 -10.77 -6.78
N LYS A 106 -5.27 -10.16 -7.80
CA LYS A 106 -5.01 -10.44 -9.22
C LYS A 106 -3.54 -10.20 -9.59
N GLU A 107 -2.95 -9.09 -9.14
CA GLU A 107 -1.53 -8.78 -9.35
C GLU A 107 -0.59 -9.84 -8.74
N ARG A 108 -1.05 -10.56 -7.70
CA ARG A 108 -0.31 -11.64 -7.06
C ARG A 108 -0.60 -13.03 -7.62
N GLY A 109 -1.45 -13.15 -8.65
CA GLY A 109 -1.87 -14.43 -9.20
C GLY A 109 -2.75 -15.25 -8.24
N LEU A 110 -3.28 -14.60 -7.19
CA LEU A 110 -4.20 -15.19 -6.25
C LEU A 110 -5.61 -14.90 -6.77
N ARG A 111 -6.32 -15.93 -7.23
CA ARG A 111 -7.74 -15.88 -7.57
C ARG A 111 -8.50 -16.77 -6.61
#